data_AF-A0A9R0X6N7-F1
#
_entry.id   AF-A0A9R0X6N7-F1
#
_cell.length_a   1.000
_cell.length_b   1.000
_cell.length_c   1.000
_cell.angle_alpha   90.00
_cell.angle_beta   90.00
_cell.angle_gamma   90.00
#
_symmetry.space_group_name_H-M   'P 1'
#
loop_
_entity.id
_entity.type
_entity.pdbx_description
1 polymer ?
#
loop_
_entity_poly.entity_id
_entity_poly.type
_entity_poly.pdbx_seq_one_letter_code
_entity_poly.pdbx_strand_id
1 'polypeptide(L)'
;MFYGPSAAVLGRLPGTTVYRNTLQYPEAYTYNGIVVVRVDAPIYFANISYIKDRLREYELKLPNSNRGPDVGRVYFVILEMSPVTYIDSSAVQALKDLHQEYKTRDIQVLTLSSSSIRWFSTP
;
A
#
# COMPACT_ATOMS: atom_id res chain seq x y z
N MET A 1 -21.27 -10.98 8.86
CA MET A 1 -20.04 -11.75 8.64
C MET A 1 -19.46 -11.33 7.30
N PHE A 2 -18.40 -10.52 7.31
CA PHE A 2 -17.58 -10.18 6.13
C PHE A 2 -16.14 -10.07 6.60
N TYR A 3 -15.40 -11.19 6.55
CA TYR A 3 -13.95 -11.20 6.74
C TYR A 3 -13.31 -11.10 5.35
N GLY A 4 -13.36 -9.91 4.75
CA GLY A 4 -12.47 -9.64 3.63
C GLY A 4 -11.04 -9.51 4.16
N PRO A 5 -9.99 -9.90 3.41
CA PRO A 5 -8.64 -9.44 3.73
C PRO A 5 -8.67 -7.92 3.59
N SER A 6 -8.74 -7.17 4.69
CA SER A 6 -9.10 -5.75 4.63
C SER A 6 -7.87 -4.93 4.23
N ALA A 7 -7.65 -4.78 2.93
CA ALA A 7 -6.72 -3.78 2.42
C ALA A 7 -7.47 -2.47 2.17
N ALA A 8 -7.02 -1.37 2.78
CA ALA A 8 -7.67 -0.06 2.65
C ALA A 8 -6.72 0.96 2.01
N VAL A 9 -7.22 1.73 1.04
CA VAL A 9 -6.49 2.92 0.56
C VAL A 9 -6.56 3.99 1.63
N LEU A 10 -5.40 4.55 1.96
CA LEU A 10 -5.31 5.64 2.91
C LEU A 10 -5.13 6.98 2.20
N GLY A 11 -5.86 7.98 2.66
CA GLY A 11 -5.67 9.39 2.32
C GLY A 11 -5.26 10.17 3.56
N ARG A 12 -4.62 11.31 3.35
CA ARG A 12 -4.22 12.24 4.40
C ARG A 12 -5.41 13.13 4.77
N LEU A 13 -5.69 13.27 6.06
CA LEU A 13 -6.71 14.21 6.54
C LEU A 13 -6.22 15.66 6.41
N PRO A 14 -7.05 16.61 5.94
CA PRO A 14 -6.72 18.03 5.84
C PRO A 14 -6.11 18.61 7.12
N GLY A 15 -4.99 19.32 6.98
CA GLY A 15 -4.31 19.99 8.09
C GLY A 15 -3.57 19.10 9.08
N THR A 16 -3.52 17.77 8.87
CA THR A 16 -2.90 16.83 9.83
C THR A 16 -1.79 16.00 9.19
N THR A 17 -1.08 15.16 9.94
CA THR A 17 -0.19 14.10 9.42
C THR A 17 -0.87 12.73 9.44
N VAL A 18 -2.19 12.69 9.71
CA VAL A 18 -2.93 11.45 9.94
C VAL A 18 -3.48 10.92 8.62
N TYR A 19 -3.29 9.61 8.41
CA TYR A 19 -3.81 8.88 7.27
C TYR A 19 -5.00 7.99 7.71
N ARG A 20 -6.06 7.99 6.90
CA ARG A 20 -7.32 7.27 7.16
C ARG A 20 -7.89 6.66 5.88
N ASN A 21 -8.72 5.63 6.05
CA ASN A 21 -9.39 4.96 4.95
C ASN A 21 -10.26 5.95 4.17
N THR A 22 -9.98 6.14 2.88
CA THR A 22 -10.68 7.11 2.02
C THR A 22 -12.16 6.78 1.81
N LEU A 23 -12.56 5.50 1.97
CA LEU A 23 -13.97 5.10 1.92
C LEU A 23 -14.74 5.50 3.18
N GLN A 24 -14.05 5.63 4.32
CA GLN A 24 -14.66 6.03 5.60
C GLN A 24 -14.57 7.54 5.84
N TYR A 25 -13.54 8.19 5.29
CA TYR A 25 -13.26 9.61 5.43
C TYR A 25 -13.10 10.23 4.04
N PRO A 26 -14.19 10.64 3.38
CA PRO A 26 -14.16 11.19 2.02
C PRO A 26 -13.36 12.49 1.89
N GLU A 27 -13.12 13.20 2.99
CA GLU A 27 -12.27 14.39 3.06
C GLU A 27 -10.77 14.06 3.01
N ALA A 28 -10.41 12.80 3.24
CA ALA A 28 -9.03 12.33 3.15
C ALA A 28 -8.57 12.36 1.68
N TYR A 29 -7.49 13.09 1.41
CA TYR A 29 -6.98 13.25 0.05
C TYR A 29 -5.76 12.38 -0.21
N THR A 30 -5.58 11.98 -1.46
CA THR A 30 -4.40 11.25 -1.94
C THR A 30 -3.54 12.19 -2.79
N TYR A 31 -2.31 11.77 -3.07
CA TYR A 31 -1.38 12.53 -3.90
C TYR A 31 -1.17 11.80 -5.23
N ASN A 32 -1.16 12.54 -6.33
CA ASN A 32 -0.82 12.02 -7.65
C ASN A 32 0.56 11.34 -7.60
N GLY A 33 0.66 10.16 -8.20
CA GLY A 33 1.88 9.35 -8.20
C GLY A 33 2.16 8.54 -6.92
N ILE A 34 1.32 8.65 -5.88
CA ILE A 34 1.52 7.95 -4.60
C ILE A 34 0.27 7.15 -4.24
N VAL A 35 0.48 5.87 -3.94
CA VAL A 35 -0.55 4.95 -3.43
C VAL A 35 -0.17 4.57 -2.00
N VAL A 36 -1.08 4.78 -1.04
CA VAL A 36 -0.89 4.30 0.35
C VAL A 36 -1.96 3.26 0.65
N VAL A 37 -1.54 2.06 1.02
CA VAL A 37 -2.44 0.93 1.27
C VAL A 37 -2.10 0.31 2.62
N ARG A 38 -3.10 0.23 3.48
CA ARG A 38 -3.00 -0.46 4.75
C ARG A 38 -3.45 -1.90 4.61
N VAL A 39 -2.69 -2.82 5.19
CA VAL A 39 -3.05 -4.24 5.27
C VAL A 39 -3.56 -4.53 6.67
N ASP A 40 -4.86 -4.79 6.82
CA ASP A 40 -5.52 -5.03 8.12
C ASP A 40 -5.66 -6.53 8.45
N ALA A 41 -4.76 -7.39 7.96
CA ALA A 41 -4.81 -8.83 8.19
C ALA A 41 -3.40 -9.45 8.28
N PRO A 42 -3.22 -10.55 9.03
CA PRO A 42 -2.04 -11.41 8.92
C PRO A 42 -1.77 -11.79 7.47
N ILE A 43 -0.51 -11.88 7.05
CA ILE A 43 -0.16 -12.24 5.68
C ILE A 43 0.42 -13.66 5.67
N TYR A 44 -0.15 -14.53 4.87
CA TYR A 44 0.26 -15.92 4.72
C TYR A 44 0.08 -16.34 3.27
N PHE A 45 0.59 -17.53 2.92
CA PHE A 45 0.58 -18.01 1.53
C PHE A 45 -0.78 -17.88 0.83
N ALA A 46 -1.89 -18.16 1.51
CA ALA A 46 -3.20 -18.18 0.88
C ALA A 46 -3.82 -16.79 0.61
N ASN A 47 -3.30 -15.69 1.20
CA ASN A 47 -3.89 -14.36 1.04
C ASN A 47 -2.99 -13.32 0.36
N ILE A 48 -1.72 -13.64 0.09
CA ILE A 48 -0.81 -12.71 -0.55
C ILE A 48 -1.26 -12.34 -1.98
N SER A 49 -1.83 -13.28 -2.73
CA SER A 49 -2.36 -13.01 -4.08
C SER A 49 -3.44 -11.94 -4.05
N TYR A 50 -4.33 -11.99 -3.05
CA TYR A 50 -5.35 -10.97 -2.86
C TYR A 50 -4.72 -9.58 -2.66
N ILE A 51 -3.67 -9.46 -1.84
CA ILE A 51 -2.97 -8.18 -1.63
C ILE A 51 -2.42 -7.66 -2.97
N LYS A 52 -1.79 -8.51 -3.78
CA LYS A 52 -1.27 -8.14 -5.10
C LYS A 52 -2.37 -7.62 -6.03
N ASP A 53 -3.50 -8.33 -6.10
CA ASP A 53 -4.64 -7.94 -6.92
C ASP A 53 -5.20 -6.58 -6.48
N ARG A 54 -5.34 -6.36 -5.16
CA ARG A 54 -5.80 -5.07 -4.62
C ARG A 54 -4.85 -3.94 -4.95
N LEU A 55 -3.54 -4.13 -4.81
CA LEU A 55 -2.56 -3.09 -5.17
C LEU A 55 -2.67 -2.73 -6.65
N ARG A 56 -2.81 -3.74 -7.51
CA ARG A 56 -2.98 -3.52 -8.94
C ARG A 56 -4.28 -2.77 -9.26
N GLU A 57 -5.39 -3.13 -8.63
CA GLU A 57 -6.63 -2.37 -8.74
C GLU A 57 -6.46 -0.91 -8.33
N TYR A 58 -5.74 -0.65 -7.23
CA TYR A 58 -5.53 0.70 -6.73
C TYR A 58 -4.66 1.53 -7.67
N GLU A 59 -3.61 0.95 -8.25
CA GLU A 59 -2.82 1.60 -9.31
C GLU A 59 -3.69 2.06 -10.48
N LEU A 60 -4.61 1.20 -10.93
CA LEU A 60 -5.48 1.48 -12.09
C LEU A 60 -6.59 2.49 -11.76
N LYS A 61 -7.04 2.56 -10.51
CA LYS A 61 -8.14 3.43 -10.06
C LYS A 61 -7.69 4.81 -9.59
N LEU A 62 -6.39 5.03 -9.38
CA LEU A 62 -5.83 6.30 -8.92
C LEU A 62 -5.68 7.46 -9.93
N PRO A 63 -6.12 7.41 -11.21
CA PRO A 63 -6.16 8.59 -12.08
C PRO A 63 -7.01 9.77 -11.56
N ASN A 64 -7.73 9.63 -10.44
CA ASN A 64 -8.61 10.66 -9.86
C ASN A 64 -8.14 11.17 -8.48
N SER A 65 -6.82 11.21 -8.22
CA SER A 65 -6.33 11.88 -7.01
C SER A 65 -6.61 13.39 -7.07
N ASN A 66 -6.76 14.02 -5.91
CA ASN A 66 -7.20 15.40 -5.79
C ASN A 66 -6.09 16.38 -5.34
N ARG A 67 -4.82 15.94 -5.26
CA ARG A 67 -3.68 16.81 -4.91
C ARG A 67 -2.41 16.48 -5.68
N GLY A 68 -1.67 17.54 -6.00
CA GLY A 68 -0.39 17.49 -6.72
C GLY A 68 -0.56 17.51 -8.23
N PRO A 69 0.53 17.71 -8.99
CA PRO A 69 0.50 17.65 -10.45
C PRO A 69 -0.01 16.29 -10.92
N ASP A 70 -0.83 16.25 -11.97
CA ASP A 70 -1.13 14.98 -12.62
C ASP A 70 0.15 14.48 -13.31
N VAL A 71 0.61 13.31 -12.87
CA VAL A 71 1.85 12.69 -13.35
C VAL A 71 1.58 11.45 -14.21
N GLY A 72 0.31 11.08 -14.45
CA GLY A 72 -0.09 10.01 -15.37
C GLY A 72 0.33 8.57 -15.00
N ARG A 73 1.06 8.37 -13.89
CA ARG A 73 1.49 7.05 -13.40
C ARG A 73 1.72 7.05 -11.90
N VAL A 74 1.85 5.85 -11.34
CA VAL A 74 2.31 5.64 -9.97
C VAL A 74 3.84 5.59 -9.94
N TYR A 75 4.44 6.25 -8.95
CA TYR A 75 5.88 6.20 -8.66
C TYR A 75 6.16 5.55 -7.31
N PHE A 76 5.22 5.68 -6.37
CA PHE A 76 5.38 5.16 -5.02
C PHE A 76 4.16 4.35 -4.60
N VAL A 77 4.43 3.17 -4.04
CA VAL A 77 3.45 2.38 -3.29
C VAL A 77 3.95 2.26 -1.86
N ILE A 78 3.14 2.69 -0.91
CA ILE A 78 3.43 2.62 0.52
C ILE A 78 2.50 1.58 1.14
N LEU A 79 3.08 0.48 1.63
CA LEU A 79 2.37 -0.56 2.36
C LEU A 79 2.44 -0.26 3.86
N GLU A 80 1.31 0.15 4.43
CA GLU A 80 1.13 0.33 5.86
C GLU A 80 0.80 -1.02 6.49
N MET A 81 1.81 -1.64 7.11
CA MET A 81 1.75 -2.99 7.67
C MET A 81 1.81 -2.99 9.20
N SER A 82 1.70 -1.84 9.88
CA SER A 82 1.66 -1.80 11.35
C SER A 82 0.54 -2.66 11.97
N PRO A 83 -0.64 -2.83 11.34
CA PRO A 83 -1.69 -3.72 11.86
C PRO A 83 -1.43 -5.22 11.62
N VAL A 84 -0.44 -5.57 10.79
CA VAL A 84 -0.14 -6.98 10.46
C VAL A 84 0.52 -7.65 11.65
N THR A 85 -0.18 -8.58 12.28
CA THR A 85 0.28 -9.26 13.50
C THR A 85 1.14 -10.50 13.25
N TYR A 86 1.09 -11.06 12.04
CA TYR A 86 1.83 -12.27 11.68
C TYR A 86 2.15 -12.31 10.18
N ILE A 87 3.35 -12.81 9.86
CA ILE A 87 3.77 -13.12 8.50
C ILE A 87 4.53 -14.45 8.47
N ASP A 88 4.17 -15.35 7.53
CA ASP A 88 4.92 -16.59 7.30
C ASP A 88 6.06 -16.42 6.27
N SER A 89 6.92 -17.43 6.13
CA SER A 89 8.06 -17.39 5.22
C SER A 89 7.65 -17.28 3.74
N SER A 90 6.54 -17.91 3.36
CA SER A 90 5.99 -17.85 2.01
C SER A 90 5.49 -16.45 1.64
N ALA A 91 4.81 -15.77 2.58
CA ALA A 91 4.38 -14.40 2.44
C ALA A 91 5.56 -13.43 2.33
N VAL A 92 6.62 -13.62 3.13
CA VAL A 92 7.85 -12.83 3.01
C VAL A 92 8.45 -12.98 1.61
N GLN A 93 8.54 -14.21 1.08
CA GLN A 93 9.05 -14.42 -0.27
C GLN A 93 8.18 -13.72 -1.32
N ALA A 94 6.87 -13.87 -1.22
CA ALA A 94 5.96 -13.27 -2.18
C ALA A 94 5.94 -11.72 -2.12
N LEU A 95 6.22 -11.10 -0.97
CA LEU A 95 6.46 -9.66 -0.84
C LEU A 95 7.80 -9.24 -1.47
N LYS A 96 8.85 -10.06 -1.40
CA LYS A 96 10.11 -9.78 -2.10
C LYS A 96 9.92 -9.82 -3.62
N ASP A 97 9.19 -10.83 -4.10
CA ASP A 97 8.87 -10.95 -5.53
C ASP A 97 8.05 -9.75 -6.00
N LEU A 98 7.09 -9.30 -5.17
CA LEU A 98 6.32 -8.09 -5.42
C LEU A 98 7.22 -6.86 -5.51
N HIS A 99 8.12 -6.66 -4.53
CA HIS A 99 9.04 -5.53 -4.55
C HIS A 99 9.88 -5.51 -5.82
N GLN A 100 10.35 -6.68 -6.27
CA GLN A 100 11.13 -6.78 -7.50
C GLN A 100 10.29 -6.50 -8.75
N GLU A 101 9.04 -6.97 -8.80
CA GLU A 101 8.10 -6.67 -9.89
C GLU A 101 7.78 -5.18 -10.02
N TYR A 102 7.65 -4.46 -8.90
CA TYR A 102 7.44 -3.01 -8.91
C TYR A 102 8.72 -2.28 -9.31
N LYS A 103 9.88 -2.75 -8.84
CA LYS A 103 11.19 -2.19 -9.20
C LYS A 103 11.47 -2.28 -10.71
N THR A 104 11.11 -3.38 -11.38
CA THR A 104 11.26 -3.49 -12.84
C THR A 104 10.35 -2.53 -13.61
N ARG A 105 9.27 -2.06 -12.99
CA ARG A 105 8.37 -1.03 -13.50
C ARG A 105 8.75 0.39 -13.06
N ASP A 106 9.90 0.56 -12.40
CA ASP A 106 10.36 1.85 -11.85
C ASP A 106 9.33 2.45 -10.87
N ILE A 107 8.73 1.59 -10.04
CA ILE A 107 7.84 1.96 -8.95
C ILE A 107 8.51 1.54 -7.64
N GLN A 108 8.65 2.49 -6.71
CA GLN A 108 9.25 2.23 -5.41
C GLN A 108 8.18 1.74 -4.43
N VAL A 109 8.44 0.58 -3.82
CA VAL A 109 7.59 0.05 -2.74
C VAL A 109 8.25 0.33 -1.40
N LEU A 110 7.58 1.10 -0.55
CA LEU A 110 7.98 1.36 0.83
C LEU A 110 7.07 0.60 1.78
N THR A 111 7.65 0.08 2.87
CA THR A 111 6.91 -0.63 3.91
C THR A 111 6.98 0.16 5.21
N LEU A 112 5.83 0.43 5.81
CA LEU A 112 5.71 0.99 7.16
C LEU A 112 5.34 -0.14 8.10
N SER A 113 6.03 -0.23 9.23
CA SER A 113 5.67 -1.18 10.29
C SER A 113 5.84 -0.51 11.65
N SER A 114 5.18 -1.06 12.67
CA SER A 114 5.30 -0.62 14.06
C SER A 114 6.73 -0.77 14.61
N SER A 115 7.58 -1.57 13.93
CA SER A 115 8.97 -1.83 14.29
C SER A 115 9.93 -1.16 13.29
N SER A 116 9.99 0.18 13.29
CA SER A 116 10.93 1.03 12.52
C SER A 116 10.91 0.88 10.99
N ILE A 117 10.93 2.01 10.30
CA ILE A 117 11.18 2.12 8.85
C ILE A 117 12.53 1.44 8.54
N ARG A 118 12.51 0.32 7.80
CA ARG A 118 13.72 -0.27 7.22
C ARG A 118 13.76 0.04 5.74
N TRP A 119 14.67 0.93 5.37
CA TRP A 119 15.08 1.12 3.99
C TRP A 119 15.73 -0.17 3.48
N PHE A 120 15.18 -0.80 2.46
CA PHE A 120 15.93 -1.74 1.63
C PHE A 120 16.75 -0.92 0.62
N SER A 121 17.81 -0.28 1.09
CA SER A 121 18.89 0.12 0.19
C SER A 121 19.62 -1.17 -0.19
N THR A 122 19.59 -1.52 -1.47
CA THR A 122 20.60 -2.42 -2.04
C THR A 122 21.74 -1.55 -2.57
N PRO A 123 22.98 -2.06 -2.52
CA PRO A 123 24.21 -1.29 -2.78
C PRO A 123 24.27 -0.71 -4.19
#